data_AF-A0A832CLW5-F1
#
_entry.id   AF-A0A832CLW5-F1
#
_cell.length_a   1.000
_cell.length_b   1.000
_cell.length_c   1.000
_cell.angle_alpha   90.00
_cell.angle_beta   90.00
_cell.angle_gamma   90.00
#
_symmetry.space_group_name_H-M   'P 1'
#
loop_
_entity.id
_entity.type
_entity.pdbx_description
1 polymer ?
#
loop_
_entity_poly.entity_id
_entity_poly.type
_entity_poly.pdbx_seq_one_letter_code
_entity_poly.pdbx_strand_id
1 'polypeptide(L)'
;MVSPDLVDSEARSRQAGEIFRREHVDIVLVFPFGYTPSMNVLPAVAGLDVPIRIVNAHEDRSYNYARADTTLYLHHEGVCCIPEIAGALVNLGRRFKVRTGALDDPRLREEMRADCLGAAAARFFREMKVGLIGQVYTHMSDMPIDEHRLLRNTGRPHA
;
A
#
# COMPACT_ATOMS: atom_id res chain seq x y z
N MET A 1 -9.29 -8.01 7.01
CA MET A 1 -9.17 -6.66 6.40
C MET A 1 -9.54 -5.67 7.48
N VAL A 2 -8.72 -4.64 7.68
CA VAL A 2 -8.96 -3.58 8.67
C VAL A 2 -9.39 -2.34 7.88
N SER A 3 -10.56 -1.79 8.20
CA SER A 3 -11.04 -0.54 7.62
C SER A 3 -11.41 0.40 8.77
N PRO A 4 -10.78 1.58 8.86
CA PRO A 4 -11.34 2.67 9.67
C PRO A 4 -12.63 3.20 9.02
N ASP A 5 -13.32 4.08 9.74
CA ASP A 5 -14.41 4.89 9.16
C ASP A 5 -13.87 5.86 8.09
N LEU A 6 -14.80 6.55 7.41
CA LEU A 6 -14.45 7.56 6.40
C LEU A 6 -13.47 8.61 6.95
N VAL A 7 -12.32 8.73 6.30
CA VAL A 7 -11.26 9.68 6.65
C VAL A 7 -11.43 10.97 5.85
N ASP A 8 -12.18 11.91 6.40
CA ASP A 8 -12.51 13.21 5.82
C ASP A 8 -11.76 14.38 6.49
N SER A 9 -10.89 14.09 7.45
CA SER A 9 -10.13 15.08 8.20
C SER A 9 -8.77 14.55 8.65
N GLU A 10 -7.84 15.47 8.91
CA GLU A 10 -6.52 15.15 9.46
C GLU A 10 -6.60 14.40 10.80
N ALA A 11 -7.55 14.76 11.67
CA ALA A 11 -7.78 14.08 12.95
C ALA A 11 -8.18 12.61 12.76
N ARG A 12 -9.12 12.33 11.84
CA ARG A 12 -9.49 10.95 11.48
C ARG A 12 -8.34 10.21 10.79
N SER A 13 -7.50 10.91 10.04
CA SER A 13 -6.31 10.33 9.44
C SER A 13 -5.33 9.82 10.50
N ARG A 14 -5.10 10.61 11.56
CA ARG A 14 -4.28 10.17 12.70
C ARG A 14 -4.87 8.91 13.37
N GLN A 15 -6.19 8.90 13.61
CA GLN A 15 -6.88 7.75 14.19
C GLN A 15 -6.77 6.49 13.32
N ALA A 16 -6.93 6.63 12.00
CA ALA A 16 -6.70 5.54 11.07
C ALA A 16 -5.27 4.98 11.19
N GLY A 17 -4.26 5.84 11.31
CA GLY A 17 -2.88 5.43 11.53
C GLY A 17 -2.63 4.72 12.86
N GLU A 18 -3.36 5.07 13.92
CA GLU A 18 -3.34 4.33 15.19
C GLU A 18 -3.94 2.93 15.05
N ILE A 19 -5.07 2.81 14.35
CA ILE A 19 -5.68 1.52 14.03
C ILE A 19 -4.70 0.67 13.22
N PHE A 20 -4.12 1.21 12.15
CA PHE A 20 -3.18 0.47 11.31
C PHE A 20 -1.96 -0.04 12.07
N ARG A 21 -1.40 0.76 12.98
CA ARG A 21 -0.28 0.34 13.84
C ARG A 21 -0.68 -0.77 14.81
N ARG A 22 -1.83 -0.62 15.46
CA ARG A 22 -2.34 -1.60 16.44
C ARG A 22 -2.62 -2.95 15.79
N GLU A 23 -3.19 -2.94 14.58
CA GLU A 23 -3.53 -4.17 13.86
C GLU A 23 -2.36 -4.75 13.05
N HIS A 24 -1.16 -4.15 13.14
CA HIS A 24 0.05 -4.59 12.44
C HIS A 24 -0.19 -4.87 10.93
N VAL A 25 -0.82 -3.92 10.24
CA VAL A 25 -1.15 -4.08 8.82
C VAL A 25 0.11 -4.29 7.97
N ASP A 26 0.01 -5.09 6.90
CA ASP A 26 1.13 -5.37 6.00
C ASP A 26 1.18 -4.46 4.76
N ILE A 27 0.08 -3.77 4.46
CA ILE A 27 -0.10 -2.90 3.29
C ILE A 27 -1.24 -1.91 3.58
N VAL A 28 -1.13 -0.69 3.04
CA VAL A 28 -2.21 0.32 3.10
C VAL A 28 -2.74 0.61 1.70
N LEU A 29 -4.07 0.54 1.55
CA LEU A 29 -4.78 0.94 0.35
C LEU A 29 -5.48 2.28 0.63
N VAL A 30 -5.25 3.28 -0.21
CA VAL A 30 -5.86 4.61 -0.12
C VAL A 30 -6.79 4.77 -1.31
N PHE A 31 -8.10 4.89 -1.06
CA PHE A 31 -9.11 5.09 -2.10
C PHE A 31 -9.81 6.44 -1.88
N PRO A 32 -9.47 7.49 -2.65
CA PRO A 32 -10.17 8.77 -2.58
C PRO A 32 -11.53 8.68 -3.26
N PHE A 33 -12.62 8.86 -2.50
CA PHE A 33 -13.99 8.88 -3.03
C PHE A 33 -14.29 10.18 -3.80
N GLY A 34 -13.68 11.29 -3.40
CA GLY A 34 -13.75 12.60 -4.04
C GLY A 34 -12.43 13.34 -3.82
N TYR A 35 -12.38 14.65 -4.06
CA TYR A 35 -11.15 15.40 -3.83
C TYR A 35 -10.71 15.30 -2.36
N THR A 36 -9.59 14.61 -2.14
CA THR A 36 -9.06 14.34 -0.80
C THR A 36 -7.69 14.98 -0.66
N PRO A 37 -7.55 16.07 0.12
CA PRO A 37 -6.24 16.67 0.35
C PRO A 37 -5.27 15.67 0.99
N SER A 38 -3.98 15.73 0.66
CA SER A 38 -2.96 14.85 1.23
C SER A 38 -2.95 14.86 2.75
N MET A 39 -3.28 15.98 3.41
CA MET A 39 -3.36 16.05 4.87
C MET A 39 -4.42 15.12 5.50
N ASN A 40 -5.41 14.65 4.73
CA ASN A 40 -6.33 13.61 5.17
C ASN A 40 -5.76 12.20 4.98
N VAL A 41 -4.59 12.05 4.35
CA VAL A 41 -3.92 10.77 4.06
C VAL A 41 -2.61 10.61 4.83
N LEU A 42 -1.76 11.64 4.83
CA LEU A 42 -0.38 11.56 5.34
C LEU A 42 -0.30 11.13 6.81
N PRO A 43 -1.12 11.65 7.75
CA PRO A 43 -1.04 11.23 9.15
C PRO A 43 -1.32 9.74 9.36
N ALA A 44 -2.23 9.14 8.56
CA ALA A 44 -2.55 7.72 8.64
C ALA A 44 -1.36 6.83 8.26
N VAL A 45 -0.51 7.31 7.35
CA VAL A 45 0.62 6.53 6.83
C VAL A 45 1.96 6.95 7.41
N ALA A 46 2.10 8.09 8.09
CA ALA A 46 3.39 8.66 8.51
C ALA A 46 4.24 7.73 9.41
N GLY A 47 3.60 6.93 10.26
CA GLY A 47 4.27 6.04 11.22
C GLY A 47 4.46 4.58 10.76
N LEU A 48 4.13 4.25 9.50
CA LEU A 48 4.11 2.86 9.01
C LEU A 48 5.28 2.57 8.07
N ASP A 49 5.99 1.45 8.21
CA ASP A 49 6.97 1.01 7.18
C ASP A 49 6.40 -0.10 6.30
N VAL A 50 5.26 0.19 5.67
CA VAL A 50 4.52 -0.76 4.82
C VAL A 50 4.29 -0.16 3.44
N PRO A 51 4.15 -0.98 2.39
CA PRO A 51 3.83 -0.48 1.06
C PRO A 51 2.49 0.27 1.06
N ILE A 52 2.44 1.38 0.33
CA ILE A 52 1.22 2.15 0.11
C ILE A 52 0.73 1.93 -1.32
N ARG A 53 -0.58 1.77 -1.52
CA ARG A 53 -1.23 1.79 -2.83
C ARG A 53 -2.29 2.86 -2.87
N ILE A 54 -2.11 3.83 -3.77
CA ILE A 54 -3.16 4.78 -4.09
C ILE A 54 -4.03 4.12 -5.17
N VAL A 55 -5.28 3.85 -4.82
CA VAL A 55 -6.27 3.23 -5.69
C VAL A 55 -6.96 4.36 -6.44
N ASN A 56 -6.47 4.67 -7.64
CA ASN A 56 -7.09 5.59 -8.58
C ASN A 56 -8.18 4.84 -9.38
N ALA A 57 -9.24 4.44 -8.67
CA ALA A 57 -10.31 3.66 -9.27
C ALA A 57 -11.58 4.50 -9.50
N HIS A 58 -12.37 4.07 -10.49
CA HIS A 58 -13.62 4.71 -10.85
C HIS A 58 -14.76 3.70 -10.85
N GLU A 59 -15.92 4.10 -10.32
CA GLU A 59 -17.15 3.29 -10.38
C GLU A 59 -17.68 3.19 -11.81
N ASP A 60 -17.78 4.32 -12.50
CA ASP A 60 -18.25 4.42 -13.86
C ASP A 60 -17.08 4.58 -14.84
N ARG A 61 -17.21 3.94 -16.00
CA ARG A 61 -16.20 4.04 -17.06
C ARG A 61 -16.31 5.35 -17.85
N SER A 62 -17.48 5.99 -17.82
CA SER A 62 -17.80 7.25 -18.46
C SER A 62 -19.14 7.77 -17.95
N TYR A 63 -19.41 9.06 -18.15
CA TYR A 63 -20.70 9.69 -17.89
C TYR A 63 -21.08 10.63 -19.04
N ASN A 64 -22.35 11.02 -19.14
CA ASN A 64 -22.84 11.86 -20.24
C ASN A 64 -22.33 13.31 -20.11
N TYR A 65 -21.23 13.63 -20.79
CA TYR A 65 -20.61 14.96 -20.77
C TYR A 65 -21.54 16.09 -21.21
N ALA A 66 -22.49 15.84 -22.12
CA ALA A 66 -23.41 16.89 -22.58
C ALA A 66 -24.46 17.28 -21.54
N ARG A 67 -24.69 16.41 -20.54
CA ARG A 67 -25.65 16.63 -19.45
C ARG A 67 -24.98 16.72 -18.08
N ALA A 68 -23.66 16.61 -18.03
CA ALA A 68 -22.91 16.68 -16.78
C ALA A 68 -23.01 18.09 -16.21
N ASP A 69 -23.30 18.16 -14.92
CA ASP A 69 -23.24 19.38 -14.12
C ASP A 69 -22.06 19.29 -13.13
N THR A 70 -21.90 20.32 -12.31
CA THR A 70 -20.86 20.34 -11.28
C THR A 70 -21.02 19.19 -10.30
N THR A 71 -22.25 18.82 -9.92
CA THR A 71 -22.52 17.70 -9.00
C THR A 71 -21.94 16.40 -9.56
N LEU A 72 -22.25 16.06 -10.81
CA LEU A 72 -21.76 14.85 -11.46
C LEU A 72 -20.23 14.87 -11.65
N TYR A 73 -19.67 16.04 -11.95
CA TYR A 73 -18.22 16.20 -12.03
C TYR A 73 -17.53 15.94 -10.68
N LEU A 74 -17.97 16.61 -9.61
CA LEU A 74 -17.39 16.48 -8.26
C LEU A 74 -17.51 15.05 -7.73
N HIS A 75 -18.59 14.34 -8.09
CA HIS A 75 -18.78 12.93 -7.72
C HIS A 75 -17.69 12.00 -8.28
N HIS A 76 -17.13 12.32 -9.46
CA HIS A 76 -16.08 11.52 -10.10
C HIS A 76 -14.67 12.17 -10.01
N GLU A 77 -14.50 13.23 -9.23
CA GLU A 77 -13.27 14.04 -9.25
C GLU A 77 -12.11 13.45 -8.44
N GLY A 78 -12.29 12.30 -7.78
CA GLY A 78 -11.28 11.69 -6.91
C GLY A 78 -9.89 11.53 -7.55
N VAL A 79 -9.83 11.36 -8.88
CA VAL A 79 -8.56 11.30 -9.64
C VAL A 79 -7.71 12.57 -9.52
N CYS A 80 -8.33 13.74 -9.33
CA CYS A 80 -7.64 15.02 -9.30
C CYS A 80 -6.69 15.16 -8.10
N CYS A 81 -6.96 14.49 -6.98
CA CYS A 81 -6.09 14.56 -5.80
C CYS A 81 -4.90 13.58 -5.85
N ILE A 82 -4.91 12.61 -6.79
CA ILE A 82 -3.87 11.56 -6.87
C ILE A 82 -2.46 12.14 -7.03
N PRO A 83 -2.19 13.13 -7.93
CA PRO A 83 -0.86 13.72 -8.06
C PRO A 83 -0.42 14.50 -6.82
N GLU A 84 -1.35 15.13 -6.11
CA GLU A 84 -1.08 15.90 -4.90
C GLU A 84 -0.67 14.97 -3.74
N ILE A 85 -1.43 13.90 -3.51
CA ILE A 85 -1.09 12.85 -2.54
C ILE A 85 0.25 12.20 -2.92
N ALA A 86 0.45 11.87 -4.19
CA ALA A 86 1.68 11.26 -4.69
C ALA A 86 2.89 12.17 -4.44
N GLY A 87 2.79 13.46 -4.77
CA GLY A 87 3.85 14.44 -4.52
C GLY A 87 4.21 14.57 -3.04
N ALA A 88 3.20 14.59 -2.17
CA ALA A 88 3.43 14.61 -0.73
C ALA A 88 4.15 13.35 -0.22
N LEU A 89 3.78 12.16 -0.72
CA LEU A 89 4.47 10.91 -0.39
C LEU A 89 5.91 10.87 -0.90
N VAL A 90 6.18 11.40 -2.10
CA VAL A 90 7.55 11.56 -2.63
C VAL A 90 8.37 12.44 -1.69
N ASN A 91 7.84 13.59 -1.28
CA ASN A 91 8.54 14.52 -0.38
C ASN A 91 8.85 13.90 1.00
N LEU A 92 8.01 12.96 1.45
CA LEU A 92 8.21 12.21 2.69
C LEU A 92 9.07 10.95 2.50
N GLY A 93 9.64 10.70 1.32
CA GLY A 93 10.44 9.51 1.02
C GLY A 93 9.66 8.20 1.13
N ARG A 94 8.34 8.23 0.96
CA ARG A 94 7.46 7.06 1.11
C ARG A 94 7.36 6.31 -0.20
N ARG A 95 7.46 4.98 -0.12
CA ARG A 95 7.28 4.09 -1.27
C ARG A 95 5.79 3.85 -1.48
N PHE A 96 5.29 4.23 -2.65
CA PHE A 96 3.91 3.97 -3.07
C PHE A 96 3.84 3.50 -4.52
N LYS A 97 2.70 2.94 -4.91
CA LYS A 97 2.32 2.77 -6.32
C LYS A 97 0.89 3.26 -6.51
N VAL A 98 0.58 3.76 -7.69
CA VAL A 98 -0.79 4.08 -8.10
C VAL A 98 -1.34 2.92 -8.90
N ARG A 99 -2.57 2.48 -8.57
CA ARG A 99 -3.32 1.47 -9.31
C ARG A 99 -4.52 2.15 -9.95
N THR A 100 -4.58 2.13 -11.28
CA THR A 100 -5.60 2.85 -12.05
C THR A 100 -6.49 1.89 -12.81
N GLY A 101 -7.80 2.10 -12.74
CA GLY A 101 -8.78 1.33 -13.53
C GLY A 101 -10.21 1.52 -13.05
N ALA A 102 -11.18 0.97 -13.77
CA ALA A 102 -12.54 0.89 -13.26
C ALA A 102 -12.65 -0.21 -12.18
N LEU A 103 -13.55 -0.07 -11.21
CA LEU A 103 -13.75 -1.08 -10.15
C LEU A 103 -14.15 -2.45 -10.71
N ASP A 104 -14.82 -2.47 -11.87
CA ASP A 104 -15.22 -3.67 -12.58
C ASP A 104 -14.09 -4.32 -13.40
N ASP A 105 -12.95 -3.64 -13.59
CA ASP A 105 -11.82 -4.11 -14.40
C ASP A 105 -11.12 -5.32 -13.73
N PRO A 106 -11.14 -6.52 -14.37
CA PRO A 106 -10.44 -7.70 -13.85
C PRO A 106 -8.94 -7.47 -13.66
N ARG A 107 -8.30 -6.65 -14.50
CA ARG A 107 -6.87 -6.33 -14.38
C ARG A 107 -6.59 -5.56 -13.08
N LEU A 108 -7.41 -4.57 -12.74
CA LEU A 108 -7.24 -3.82 -11.49
C LEU A 108 -7.35 -4.74 -10.27
N ARG A 109 -8.36 -5.63 -10.27
CA ARG A 109 -8.51 -6.64 -9.19
C ARG A 109 -7.30 -7.54 -9.08
N GLU A 110 -6.75 -8.00 -10.21
CA GLU A 110 -5.57 -8.85 -10.22
C GLU A 110 -4.32 -8.12 -9.73
N GLU A 111 -4.11 -6.86 -10.13
CA GLU A 111 -3.01 -6.04 -9.62
C GLU A 111 -3.09 -5.82 -8.10
N MET A 112 -4.29 -5.54 -7.58
CA MET A 112 -4.52 -5.40 -6.13
C MET A 112 -4.29 -6.72 -5.39
N ARG A 113 -4.77 -7.83 -5.95
CA ARG A 113 -4.54 -9.18 -5.40
C ARG A 113 -3.04 -9.49 -5.32
N ALA A 114 -2.29 -9.20 -6.39
CA ALA A 114 -0.85 -9.39 -6.44
C ALA A 114 -0.11 -8.51 -5.43
N ASP A 115 -0.53 -7.25 -5.24
CA ASP A 115 0.04 -6.37 -4.21
C ASP A 115 -0.18 -6.92 -2.79
N CYS A 116 -1.39 -7.39 -2.47
CA CYS A 116 -1.69 -8.01 -1.18
C CYS A 116 -0.90 -9.31 -0.97
N LEU A 117 -0.78 -10.16 -2.01
CA LEU A 117 0.00 -11.38 -1.93
C LEU A 117 1.50 -11.09 -1.72
N GLY A 118 2.03 -10.07 -2.39
CA GLY A 118 3.41 -9.62 -2.19
C GLY A 118 3.68 -9.12 -0.77
N ALA A 119 2.74 -8.37 -0.18
CA ALA A 119 2.83 -7.93 1.20
C ALA A 119 2.80 -9.10 2.19
N ALA A 120 1.91 -10.09 1.96
CA ALA A 120 1.84 -11.31 2.76
C ALA A 120 3.13 -12.16 2.64
N ALA A 121 3.71 -12.27 1.44
CA ALA A 121 4.99 -12.94 1.23
C ALA A 121 6.13 -12.23 1.98
N ALA A 122 6.17 -10.90 1.93
CA ALA A 122 7.16 -10.12 2.70
C ALA A 122 7.03 -10.36 4.21
N ARG A 123 5.80 -10.43 4.75
CA ARG A 123 5.58 -10.83 6.15
C ARG A 123 6.11 -12.23 6.43
N PHE A 124 5.78 -13.19 5.58
CA PHE A 124 6.27 -14.56 5.73
C PHE A 124 7.80 -14.60 5.81
N PHE A 125 8.52 -13.92 4.93
CA PHE A 125 9.99 -13.88 4.99
C PHE A 125 10.51 -13.21 6.27
N ARG A 126 9.85 -12.14 6.76
CA ARG A 126 10.19 -11.52 8.05
C ARG A 126 9.92 -12.42 9.25
N GLU A 127 8.98 -13.35 9.16
CA GLU A 127 8.53 -14.19 10.30
C GLU A 127 9.04 -15.64 10.24
N MET A 128 9.51 -16.11 9.08
CA MET A 128 10.05 -17.45 8.87
C MET A 128 11.28 -17.73 9.74
N LYS A 129 11.30 -18.83 10.48
CA LYS A 129 12.48 -19.33 11.19
C LYS A 129 13.14 -20.43 10.36
N VAL A 130 14.44 -20.30 10.12
CA VAL A 130 15.24 -21.28 9.36
C VAL A 130 16.26 -21.88 10.32
N GLY A 131 16.34 -23.21 10.35
CA GLY A 131 17.36 -23.95 11.11
C GLY A 131 18.19 -24.81 10.16
N LEU A 132 19.51 -24.81 10.35
CA LEU A 132 20.44 -25.69 9.64
C LEU A 132 20.78 -26.88 10.55
N ILE A 133 20.62 -28.10 10.05
CA ILE A 133 21.03 -29.33 10.75
C ILE A 133 22.23 -29.91 10.00
N GLY A 134 23.38 -30.02 10.68
CA GLY A 134 24.64 -30.44 10.08
C GLY A 134 25.39 -29.28 9.41
N GLN A 135 26.02 -29.53 8.27
CA GLN A 135 26.79 -28.55 7.52
C GLN A 135 26.48 -28.64 6.02
N VAL A 136 26.73 -27.55 5.30
CA VAL A 136 26.70 -27.56 3.83
C VAL A 136 27.72 -28.57 3.29
N TYR A 137 27.43 -29.19 2.14
CA TYR A 137 28.31 -30.20 1.56
C TYR A 137 29.65 -29.58 1.15
N THR A 138 30.74 -30.18 1.62
CA THR A 138 32.10 -29.65 1.41
C THR A 138 32.41 -29.53 -0.09
N HIS A 139 33.06 -28.43 -0.47
CA HIS A 139 33.46 -28.11 -1.85
C HIS A 139 32.34 -27.70 -2.82
N MET A 140 31.08 -27.56 -2.37
CA MET A 140 30.06 -26.84 -3.13
C MET A 140 30.29 -25.32 -3.05
N SER A 141 30.21 -24.61 -4.18
CA SER A 141 30.46 -23.18 -4.26
C SER A 141 29.20 -22.30 -4.16
N ASP A 142 28.04 -22.89 -4.37
CA ASP A 142 26.72 -22.23 -4.42
C ASP A 142 25.92 -22.34 -3.11
N MET A 143 26.23 -23.35 -2.28
CA MET A 143 25.56 -23.59 -1.01
C MET A 143 26.03 -22.72 0.17
N PRO A 144 27.31 -22.33 0.29
CA PRO A 144 27.73 -21.43 1.36
C PRO A 144 26.97 -20.11 1.29
N ILE A 145 26.36 -19.69 2.40
CA ILE A 145 25.60 -18.44 2.50
C ILE A 145 26.22 -17.49 3.53
N ASP A 146 26.02 -16.20 3.30
CA ASP A 146 26.22 -15.16 4.30
C ASP A 146 24.91 -14.98 5.10
N GLU A 147 24.90 -15.44 6.35
CA GLU A 147 23.74 -15.40 7.23
C GLU A 147 23.28 -13.97 7.55
N HIS A 148 24.21 -13.03 7.72
CA HIS A 148 23.86 -11.61 7.92
C HIS A 148 23.19 -11.03 6.68
N ARG A 149 23.66 -11.40 5.48
CA ARG A 149 23.01 -11.01 4.23
C ARG A 149 21.62 -11.62 4.08
N LEU A 150 21.42 -12.88 4.49
CA LEU A 150 20.11 -13.53 4.50
C LEU A 150 19.15 -12.77 5.42
N LEU A 151 19.54 -12.53 6.67
CA LEU A 151 18.76 -11.80 7.67
C LEU A 151 18.38 -10.40 7.19
N ARG A 152 19.34 -9.63 6.66
CA ARG A 152 19.06 -8.30 6.10
C ARG A 152 18.05 -8.35 4.96
N ASN A 153 18.20 -9.30 4.03
CA ASN A 153 17.34 -9.40 2.85
C ASN A 153 15.92 -9.92 3.16
N THR A 154 15.75 -10.69 4.24
CA THR A 154 14.44 -11.14 4.71
C THR A 154 13.79 -10.16 5.70
N GLY A 155 14.41 -9.00 5.95
CA GLY A 155 13.85 -7.95 6.81
C GLY A 155 14.05 -8.19 8.30
N ARG A 156 15.13 -8.88 8.68
CA ARG A 156 15.54 -9.21 10.06
C ARG A 156 16.93 -8.67 10.43
N PRO A 157 17.19 -7.36 10.34
CA PRO A 157 18.55 -6.82 10.53
C PRO A 157 19.13 -7.01 11.95
N HIS A 158 18.31 -7.40 12.94
CA HIS A 158 18.69 -7.52 14.36
C HIS A 158 18.26 -8.83 15.02
N ALA A 159 17.86 -9.83 14.24
CA ALA A 159 17.48 -11.15 14.78
C ALA A 159 18.71 -12.02 15.09
#